data_AF-A0A9D9C348-F1
#
_entry.id   AF-A0A9D9C348-F1
#
_cell.length_a   1.000
_cell.length_b   1.000
_cell.length_c   1.000
_cell.angle_alpha   90.00
_cell.angle_beta   90.00
_cell.angle_gamma   90.00
#
_symmetry.space_group_name_H-M   'P 1'
#
loop_
_entity.id
_entity.type
_entity.pdbx_description
1 polymer ?
#
loop_
_entity_poly.entity_id
_entity_poly.type
_entity_poly.pdbx_seq_one_letter_code
_entity_poly.pdbx_strand_id
1 'polypeptide(L)' 'MKNIGLLYAFLGGAVVGCATALLFAPEKGSDLRARIVAMLNKKGVKISDAEIDQLVAELSGSIE' A
#
# COMPACT_ATOMS: atom_id res chain seq x y z
N MET A 1 -32.12 -24.58 -9.14
CA MET A 1 -31.94 -24.17 -7.73
C MET A 1 -30.47 -24.16 -7.28
N LYS A 2 -29.63 -25.12 -7.70
CA LYS A 2 -28.22 -25.24 -7.25
C LYS A 2 -27.25 -24.19 -7.84
N ASN A 3 -27.60 -23.65 -9.01
CA ASN A 3 -26.85 -22.66 -9.78
C ASN A 3 -27.01 -21.21 -9.30
N ILE A 4 -28.21 -20.85 -8.81
CA ILE A 4 -28.49 -19.50 -8.30
C ILE A 4 -27.75 -19.24 -6.99
N GLY A 5 -27.69 -20.23 -6.09
CA GLY A 5 -26.92 -20.13 -4.85
C GLY A 5 -25.41 -19.97 -5.08
N LEU A 6 -24.87 -20.57 -6.15
CA LEU A 6 -23.45 -20.42 -6.51
C LEU A 6 -23.15 -19.01 -7.02
N LEU A 7 -24.06 -18.41 -7.79
CA LEU A 7 -23.91 -17.01 -8.24
C LEU A 7 -23.93 -16.04 -7.05
N TYR A 8 -24.87 -16.21 -6.11
CA TYR A 8 -24.91 -15.38 -4.90
C TYR A 8 -23.69 -15.56 -4.00
N ALA A 9 -23.17 -16.79 -3.86
CA ALA A 9 -21.93 -17.05 -3.12
C ALA A 9 -20.72 -16.38 -3.79
N PHE A 10 -20.65 -16.38 -5.13
CA PHE A 10 -19.60 -15.70 -5.88
C PHE A 10 -19.67 -14.17 -5.74
N LEU A 11 -20.87 -13.60 -5.90
CA LEU A 11 -21.11 -12.16 -5.70
C LEU A 11 -20.79 -11.73 -4.26
N GLY A 12 -21.22 -12.52 -3.26
CA GLY A 12 -20.91 -12.25 -1.86
C GLY A 12 -19.41 -12.32 -1.58
N GLY A 13 -18.71 -13.34 -2.10
CA GLY A 13 -17.25 -13.47 -1.98
C GLY A 13 -16.50 -12.34 -2.68
N ALA A 14 -16.94 -11.91 -3.86
CA ALA A 14 -16.31 -10.83 -4.61
C ALA A 14 -16.43 -9.48 -3.87
N VAL A 15 -17.59 -9.16 -3.31
CA VAL A 15 -17.78 -7.92 -2.54
C VAL A 15 -16.88 -7.89 -1.30
N VAL A 16 -16.83 -8.99 -0.54
CA VAL A 16 -15.96 -9.09 0.65
C VAL A 16 -14.49 -9.01 0.26
N GLY A 17 -14.08 -9.69 -0.82
CA GLY A 17 -12.72 -9.66 -1.34
C GLY A 17 -12.28 -8.28 -1.84
N CYS A 18 -13.15 -7.55 -2.54
CA CYS A 18 -12.85 -6.18 -2.96
C CYS A 18 -12.80 -5.22 -1.77
N ALA A 19 -13.71 -5.35 -0.80
CA ALA A 19 -13.71 -4.52 0.39
C ALA A 19 -12.43 -4.71 1.22
N THR A 20 -11.98 -5.95 1.41
CA THR A 20 -10.72 -6.23 2.11
C THR A 20 -9.52 -5.74 1.30
N ALA A 21 -9.49 -5.97 -0.02
CA ALA A 21 -8.42 -5.47 -0.88
C ALA A 21 -8.30 -3.94 -0.84
N LEU A 22 -9.41 -3.21 -0.78
CA LEU A 22 -9.42 -1.75 -0.68
C LEU A 22 -8.99 -1.24 0.71
N LEU A 23 -9.38 -1.91 1.79
CA LEU A 23 -8.99 -1.53 3.15
C LEU A 23 -7.51 -1.79 3.44
N PHE A 24 -6.98 -2.88 2.90
CA PHE A 24 -5.57 -3.24 3.04
C PHE A 24 -4.71 -2.79 1.86
N ALA A 25 -5.28 -2.05 0.90
CA ALA A 25 -4.52 -1.47 -0.20
C ALA A 25 -3.45 -0.54 0.40
N PRO A 26 -2.17 -0.83 0.19
CA PRO A 26 -1.12 0.07 0.66
C PRO A 26 -1.25 1.42 -0.05
N GLU A 27 -0.87 2.50 0.65
CA GLU A 27 -0.71 3.80 -0.01
C GLU A 27 0.26 3.69 -1.18
N LYS A 28 0.07 4.51 -2.22
CA LYS A 28 0.98 4.53 -3.35
C LYS A 28 2.39 4.86 -2.85
N GLY A 29 3.39 4.15 -3.37
CA GLY A 29 4.78 4.36 -2.98
C GLY A 29 5.26 5.81 -3.14
N SER A 30 4.73 6.56 -4.12
CA SER A 30 5.06 7.99 -4.27
C SER A 30 4.53 8.84 -3.12
N ASP A 31 3.30 8.59 -2.66
CA ASP A 31 2.69 9.32 -1.56
C ASP A 31 3.41 9.01 -0.24
N LEU A 32 3.81 7.74 -0.05
CA LEU A 32 4.62 7.32 1.09
C LEU A 32 5.98 8.03 1.12
N ARG A 33 6.69 8.06 -0.02
CA ARG A 33 7.98 8.76 -0.16
C ARG A 33 7.83 10.24 0.15
N ALA A 34 6.84 10.91 -0.44
CA ALA A 34 6.54 12.32 -0.19
C ALA A 34 6.24 12.60 1.30
N ARG A 35 5.48 11.70 1.95
CA ARG A 35 5.15 11.80 3.37
C ARG A 35 6.37 11.62 4.28
N ILE A 36 7.31 10.74 3.91
CA ILE A 36 8.59 10.58 4.61
C ILE A 36 9.43 11.86 4.52
N VAL A 37 9.55 12.44 3.32
CA VAL A 37 10.26 13.71 3.09
C VAL A 37 9.67 14.83 3.95
N ALA A 38 8.35 14.96 3.95
CA ALA A 38 7.64 15.98 4.73
C ALA A 38 7.89 15.82 6.24
N MET A 39 7.88 14.59 6.76
CA MET A 39 8.14 14.30 8.17
C MET A 39 9.60 14.57 8.57
N LEU A 40 10.57 14.25 7.72
CA LEU A 40 12.00 14.50 7.94
C LEU A 40 12.32 16.00 7.92
N ASN A 41 11.77 16.74 6.94
CA ASN A 41 11.91 18.19 6.86
C ASN A 41 11.30 18.89 8.09
N LYS A 42 10.17 18.41 8.60
CA LYS A 42 9.55 18.95 9.83
C LYS A 42 10.44 18.76 11.07
N LYS A 43 11.32 17.75 11.07
CA LYS A 43 12.33 17.53 12.12
C LYS A 43 13.65 18.26 11.87
N GLY A 44 13.76 19.06 10.80
CA GLY A 44 14.96 19.82 10.44
C GLY A 44 16.02 19.02 9.69
N VAL A 45 15.72 17.78 9.30
CA VAL A 45 16.61 16.94 8.48
C VAL A 45 16.29 17.22 7.02
N LYS A 46 17.17 17.97 6.35
CA LYS A 46 17.14 18.11 4.89
C LYS A 46 17.79 16.89 4.29
N ILE A 47 17.01 16.13 3.51
CA ILE A 47 17.45 14.91 2.84
C ILE A 47 17.25 15.12 1.34
N SER A 48 18.15 14.60 0.51
CA SER A 48 18.01 14.63 -0.96
C SER A 48 17.15 13.47 -1.47
N ASP A 49 16.54 13.63 -2.65
CA ASP A 49 15.72 12.56 -3.26
C ASP A 49 16.51 11.27 -3.49
N ALA A 50 17.81 11.39 -3.79
CA ALA A 50 18.71 10.24 -3.96
C ALA A 50 18.93 9.45 -2.66
N GLU A 51 19.03 10.13 -1.52
CA GLU A 51 19.16 9.49 -0.21
C GLU A 51 17.86 8.79 0.21
N ILE A 52 16.71 9.36 -0.14
CA ILE A 52 15.40 8.71 0.09
C ILE A 52 15.27 7.44 -0.75
N ASP A 53 15.69 7.49 -2.03
CA ASP A 53 15.67 6.30 -2.88
C ASP A 53 16.59 5.20 -2.36
N GLN A 54 17.77 5.54 -1.83
CA GLN A 54 18.66 4.57 -1.16
C GLN A 54 18.01 3.98 0.09
N LEU A 55 17.39 4.80 0.95
CA LEU A 55 16.70 4.33 2.14
C LEU A 55 15.54 3.40 1.79
N VAL A 56 14.77 3.73 0.75
CA VAL A 56 13.68 2.87 0.26
C VAL A 56 14.23 1.57 -0.32
N ALA A 57 15.34 1.61 -1.05
CA ALA A 57 16.00 0.42 -1.58
C ALA A 57 16.51 -0.51 -0.46
N GLU A 58 17.11 0.06 0.59
CA GLU A 58 17.56 -0.69 1.77
C GLU A 58 16.38 -1.30 2.54
N LEU A 59 15.28 -0.56 2.69
CA LEU A 59 14.07 -1.06 3.35
C LEU A 59 13.40 -2.17 2.54
N SER A 60 13.36 -2.04 1.20
CA SER A 60 12.80 -3.07 0.32
C SER A 60 13.69 -4.31 0.21
N GLY A 61 15.01 -4.15 0.22
CA GLY A 61 15.96 -5.27 0.21
C GLY A 61 16.03 -6.02 1.55
N SER A 62 15.65 -5.38 2.65
CA SER A 62 15.62 -6.01 3.98
C SER A 62 14.38 -6.91 4.23
N ILE A 63 13.47 -7.02 3.26
CA ILE A 63 12.24 -7.82 3.37
C ILE A 63 12.41 -9.23 2.75
N GLU A 64 13.60 -9.58 2.27
CA GLU A 64 13.95 -10.97 1.88
C GLU A 64 14.13 -11.91 3.07
#